data_AF-A0A3A2Z2M8-F1
#
_entry.id   AF-A0A3A2Z2M8-F1
#
_cell.length_a   1.000
_cell.length_b   1.000
_cell.length_c   1.000
_cell.angle_alpha   90.00
_cell.angle_beta   90.00
_cell.angle_gamma   90.00
#
_symmetry.space_group_name_H-M   'P 1'
#
loop_
_entity.id
_entity.type
_entity.pdbx_description
1 polymer ?
#
loop_
_entity_poly.entity_id
_entity_poly.type
_entity_poly.pdbx_seq_one_letter_code
_entity_poly.pdbx_strand_id
1 'polypeptide(L)'
;MGVLTSLATFTFTTNFKANSPFADLLPPWSGLLSHPVDTIAQAISVYKMDVNHRSIEAQNKRLEQFSDARKRHQYRVAHGISEGPLVGPDVDAFGDKGRERAAVEREERKREMEEAAQE
;
A
#
# COMPACT_ATOMS: atom_id res chain seq x y z
N MET A 1 -22.22 33.52 -5.02
CA MET A 1 -21.71 32.15 -5.29
C MET A 1 -20.67 32.07 -6.39
N GLY A 2 -20.84 32.74 -7.55
CA GLY A 2 -19.90 32.60 -8.68
C GLY A 2 -18.44 32.97 -8.41
N VAL A 3 -18.17 33.96 -7.54
CA VAL A 3 -16.80 34.39 -7.20
C VAL A 3 -16.03 33.32 -6.43
N LEU A 4 -16.68 32.63 -5.49
CA LEU A 4 -16.03 31.54 -4.75
C LEU A 4 -15.73 30.36 -5.67
N THR A 5 -16.65 30.05 -6.58
CA THR A 5 -16.45 28.98 -7.56
C THR A 5 -15.33 29.31 -8.54
N SER A 6 -15.26 30.54 -9.07
CA SER A 6 -14.19 30.95 -9.99
C SER A 6 -12.82 30.99 -9.30
N LEU A 7 -12.75 31.51 -8.07
CA LEU A 7 -11.52 31.50 -7.29
C LEU A 7 -11.07 30.07 -6.95
N ALA A 8 -12.00 29.19 -6.55
CA ALA A 8 -11.69 27.79 -6.27
C ALA A 8 -11.10 27.08 -7.50
N THR A 9 -11.69 27.25 -8.69
CA THR A 9 -11.18 26.67 -9.94
C THR A 9 -9.82 27.25 -10.32
N PHE A 10 -9.62 28.56 -10.14
CA PHE A 10 -8.35 29.23 -10.40
C PHE A 10 -7.24 28.72 -9.45
N THR A 11 -7.52 28.67 -8.15
CA THR A 11 -6.60 28.16 -7.13
C THR A 11 -6.29 26.68 -7.34
N PHE A 12 -7.29 25.86 -7.66
CA PHE A 12 -7.10 24.44 -7.98
C PHE A 12 -6.14 24.26 -9.16
N THR A 13 -6.37 24.97 -10.25
CA THR A 13 -5.54 24.85 -11.46
C THR A 13 -4.11 25.35 -11.20
N THR A 14 -3.95 26.41 -10.41
CA THR A 14 -2.64 26.95 -10.04
C THR A 14 -1.86 25.98 -9.14
N ASN A 15 -2.55 25.39 -8.15
CA ASN A 15 -1.96 24.38 -7.27
C ASN A 15 -1.56 23.13 -8.05
N PHE A 16 -2.37 22.72 -9.03
CA PHE A 16 -2.07 21.59 -9.91
C PHE A 16 -0.81 21.84 -10.74
N LYS A 17 -0.66 23.04 -11.33
CA LYS A 17 0.55 23.42 -12.07
C LYS A 17 1.83 23.43 -11.22
N ALA A 18 1.72 23.76 -9.93
CA ALA A 18 2.88 23.83 -9.04
C ALA A 18 3.32 22.45 -8.52
N ASN A 19 2.37 21.53 -8.31
CA ASN A 19 2.62 20.27 -7.62
C ASN A 19 2.62 19.04 -8.54
N SER A 20 2.11 19.15 -9.77
CA SER A 20 2.01 18.01 -10.69
C SER A 20 3.14 18.04 -11.74
N PRO A 21 3.83 16.92 -11.96
CA PRO A 21 4.84 16.80 -13.03
C PRO A 21 4.22 16.83 -14.44
N PHE A 22 2.89 16.83 -14.57
CA PHE A 22 2.17 16.84 -15.85
C PHE A 22 1.63 18.21 -16.23
N ALA A 23 2.17 19.28 -15.63
CA ALA A 23 1.74 20.66 -15.87
C ALA A 23 1.85 21.07 -17.35
N ASP A 24 2.83 20.53 -18.08
CA ASP A 24 3.07 20.87 -19.48
C ASP A 24 2.04 20.28 -20.46
N LEU A 25 1.25 19.30 -20.01
CA LEU A 25 0.21 18.65 -20.82
C LEU A 25 -1.16 19.33 -20.71
N LEU A 26 -1.25 20.40 -19.90
CA LEU A 26 -2.49 21.15 -19.74
C LEU A 26 -2.81 21.95 -21.00
N PRO A 27 -4.07 21.92 -21.47
CA PRO A 27 -4.50 22.79 -22.55
C PRO A 27 -4.36 24.26 -22.15
N PRO A 28 -4.01 25.15 -23.10
CA PRO A 28 -3.90 26.58 -22.81
C PRO A 28 -5.26 27.13 -22.39
N TRP A 29 -5.25 28.06 -21.43
CA TRP A 29 -6.48 28.66 -20.90
C TRP A 29 -7.30 29.42 -21.96
N SER A 30 -6.67 29.80 -23.07
CA SER A 30 -7.38 30.33 -24.25
C SER A 30 -8.34 29.32 -24.89
N GLY A 31 -8.06 28.02 -24.76
CA GLY A 31 -8.93 26.95 -25.27
C GLY A 31 -10.28 26.86 -24.57
N LEU A 32 -10.41 27.37 -23.33
CA LEU A 32 -11.69 27.45 -22.62
C LEU A 32 -12.69 28.38 -23.33
N LEU A 33 -12.22 29.35 -24.12
CA LEU A 33 -13.08 30.29 -24.84
C LEU A 33 -13.55 29.73 -26.20
N SER A 34 -12.75 28.88 -26.84
CA SER A 34 -13.08 28.30 -28.14
C SER A 34 -13.75 26.93 -28.03
N HIS A 35 -13.23 26.04 -27.19
CA HIS A 35 -13.71 24.66 -27.00
C HIS A 35 -13.74 24.31 -25.51
N PRO A 36 -14.75 24.80 -24.76
CA PRO A 36 -14.81 24.63 -23.30
C PRO A 36 -14.91 23.17 -22.86
N VAL A 37 -15.71 22.37 -23.58
CA VAL A 37 -15.96 20.96 -23.23
C VAL A 37 -14.69 20.12 -23.41
N ASP A 38 -14.01 20.25 -24.55
CA ASP A 38 -12.80 19.50 -24.85
C ASP A 38 -11.66 19.86 -23.90
N THR A 39 -11.54 21.15 -23.57
CA THR A 39 -10.54 21.65 -22.63
C THR A 39 -10.73 21.06 -21.23
N ILE A 40 -11.97 20.98 -20.75
CA ILE A 40 -12.29 20.37 -19.45
C ILE A 40 -12.03 18.85 -19.50
N ALA A 41 -12.44 18.17 -20.57
CA ALA A 41 -12.20 16.73 -20.74
C ALA A 41 -10.70 16.39 -20.72
N GLN A 42 -9.89 17.21 -21.40
CA GLN A 42 -8.43 17.06 -21.40
C GLN A 42 -7.83 17.34 -20.02
N ALA A 43 -8.28 18.38 -19.30
CA ALA A 43 -7.84 18.65 -17.93
C ALA A 43 -8.15 17.48 -16.98
N ILE A 44 -9.32 16.86 -17.11
CA ILE A 44 -9.70 15.65 -16.36
C ILE A 44 -8.79 14.47 -16.70
N SER A 45 -8.41 14.30 -17.97
CA SER A 45 -7.48 13.24 -18.40
C SER A 45 -6.11 13.41 -17.74
N VAL A 46 -5.55 14.62 -17.75
CA VAL A 46 -4.27 14.93 -17.10
C VAL A 46 -4.35 14.73 -15.59
N TYR A 47 -5.47 15.14 -14.97
CA TYR A 47 -5.71 14.90 -13.54
C TYR A 47 -5.72 13.40 -13.20
N LYS A 48 -6.37 12.55 -14.00
CA LYS A 48 -6.32 11.09 -13.83
C LYS A 48 -4.89 10.56 -13.88
N MET A 49 -4.05 11.11 -14.75
CA MET A 49 -2.64 10.72 -14.84
C MET A 49 -1.84 11.12 -13.59
N ASP A 50 -2.08 12.31 -13.04
CA ASP A 50 -1.49 12.75 -11.76
C ASP A 50 -1.87 11.81 -10.61
N VAL A 51 -3.15 11.45 -10.52
CA VAL A 51 -3.65 10.51 -9.49
C VAL A 51 -3.01 9.13 -9.65
N ASN A 52 -2.90 8.63 -10.88
CA ASN A 52 -2.23 7.35 -11.16
C ASN A 52 -0.74 7.40 -10.81
N HIS A 53 -0.06 8.51 -11.06
CA HIS A 53 1.33 8.66 -10.69
C HIS A 53 1.52 8.63 -9.18
N ARG A 54 0.72 9.38 -8.42
CA ARG A 54 0.75 9.37 -6.95
C ARG A 54 0.43 8.00 -6.36
N SER A 55 -0.48 7.25 -6.99
CA SER A 55 -0.82 5.90 -6.53
C SER A 55 0.35 4.93 -6.72
N ILE A 56 1.04 5.01 -7.87
CA ILE A 56 2.26 4.25 -8.15
C ILE A 56 3.37 4.62 -7.15
N GLU A 57 3.61 5.91 -6.91
CA GLU A 57 4.61 6.35 -5.93
C GLU A 57 4.31 5.84 -4.51
N ALA A 58 3.04 5.90 -4.09
CA ALA A 58 2.63 5.39 -2.79
C ALA A 58 2.82 3.86 -2.68
N GLN A 59 2.55 3.12 -3.75
CA GLN A 59 2.80 1.68 -3.79
C GLN A 59 4.30 1.37 -3.74
N ASN A 60 5.11 2.07 -4.53
CA ASN A 60 6.57 1.92 -4.55
C ASN A 60 7.16 2.16 -3.16
N LYS A 61 6.73 3.22 -2.47
CA LYS A 61 7.18 3.51 -1.11
C LYS A 61 6.83 2.42 -0.10
N ARG A 62 5.70 1.71 -0.28
CA ARG A 62 5.35 0.54 0.55
C ARG A 62 6.25 -0.64 0.21
N LEU A 63 6.47 -0.90 -1.08
CA LEU A 63 7.32 -1.99 -1.55
C LEU A 63 8.77 -1.82 -1.07
N GLU A 64 9.31 -0.61 -1.09
CA GLU A 64 10.65 -0.30 -0.57
C GLU A 64 10.77 -0.69 0.91
N GLN A 65 9.81 -0.27 1.74
CA GLN A 65 9.77 -0.60 3.17
C GLN A 65 9.70 -2.12 3.41
N PHE A 66 8.85 -2.83 2.65
CA PHE A 66 8.78 -4.29 2.71
C PHE A 66 10.08 -4.97 2.25
N SER A 67 10.70 -4.45 1.19
CA SER A 67 11.96 -4.99 0.66
C SER A 67 13.11 -4.85 1.67
N ASP A 68 13.15 -3.73 2.39
CA ASP A 68 14.14 -3.49 3.44
C ASP A 68 13.90 -4.38 4.66
N ALA A 69 12.63 -4.57 5.05
CA ALA A 69 12.28 -5.54 6.11
C ALA A 69 12.70 -6.97 5.72
N ARG A 70 12.47 -7.36 4.46
CA ARG A 70 12.83 -8.67 3.91
C ARG A 70 14.34 -8.88 3.88
N LYS A 71 15.13 -7.89 3.43
CA LYS A 71 16.60 -7.95 3.46
C LYS A 71 17.13 -8.15 4.88
N ARG A 72 16.61 -7.38 5.84
CA ARG A 72 17.00 -7.53 7.26
C ARG A 72 16.68 -8.91 7.79
N HIS A 73 15.54 -9.49 7.41
CA HIS A 73 15.17 -10.84 7.80
C HIS A 73 16.09 -11.89 7.18
N GLN A 74 16.33 -11.83 5.87
CA GLN A 74 17.24 -12.75 5.16
C GLN A 74 18.67 -12.70 5.73
N TYR A 75 19.16 -11.51 6.07
CA TYR A 75 20.48 -11.36 6.71
C TYR A 75 20.56 -12.10 8.05
N ARG A 76 19.53 -12.00 8.90
CA ARG A 76 19.48 -12.68 10.20
C ARG A 76 19.40 -14.20 10.07
N VAL A 77 18.60 -14.70 9.12
CA VAL A 77 18.46 -16.13 8.84
C VAL A 77 19.78 -16.71 8.32
N ALA A 78 20.42 -16.03 7.37
CA ALA A 78 21.68 -16.49 6.78
C ALA A 78 22.85 -16.50 7.79
N HIS A 79 22.84 -15.61 8.78
CA HIS A 79 23.87 -15.54 9.82
C HIS A 79 23.51 -16.35 11.09
N GLY A 80 22.38 -17.07 11.11
CA GLY A 80 22.00 -17.93 12.23
C GLY A 80 21.68 -17.20 13.54
N ILE A 81 21.38 -15.90 13.51
CA ILE A 81 21.18 -15.06 14.72
C ILE A 81 19.70 -15.03 15.17
N SER A 82 18.77 -15.73 14.49
CA SER A 82 17.36 -15.78 14.92
C SER A 82 16.56 -16.97 14.33
N GLU A 83 16.00 -17.80 15.22
CA GLU A 83 14.89 -18.75 15.00
C GLU A 83 13.50 -18.08 15.23
N GLY A 84 13.39 -16.76 15.02
CA GLY A 84 12.13 -16.04 15.25
C GLY A 84 11.13 -16.25 14.09
N PRO A 85 9.81 -16.35 14.36
CA PRO A 85 8.81 -16.66 13.35
C PRO A 85 8.92 -15.72 12.15
N LEU A 86 8.90 -16.30 10.94
CA LEU A 86 8.89 -15.57 9.69
C LEU A 86 7.70 -14.59 9.72
N VAL A 87 7.97 -13.28 9.64
CA VAL A 87 6.93 -12.27 9.40
C VAL A 87 7.15 -11.76 7.99
N GLY A 88 6.41 -12.36 7.06
CA GLY A 88 6.37 -12.05 5.64
C GLY A 88 5.00 -12.46 5.07
N PRO A 89 4.63 -12.00 3.87
CA PRO A 89 3.33 -12.33 3.27
C PRO A 89 3.17 -13.82 2.92
N ASP A 90 4.26 -14.58 2.85
CA ASP A 90 4.27 -16.00 2.43
C ASP A 90 4.24 -16.98 3.63
N VAL A 91 4.09 -16.45 4.85
CA VAL A 91 4.23 -17.19 6.10
C VAL A 91 3.08 -16.84 7.02
N ASP A 92 2.14 -17.76 7.13
CA ASP A 92 1.06 -17.67 8.11
C ASP A 92 1.64 -17.88 9.52
N ALA A 93 2.28 -16.84 10.07
CA ALA A 93 2.80 -16.86 11.45
C ALA A 93 1.70 -17.17 12.48
N PHE A 94 0.45 -16.85 12.13
CA PHE A 94 -0.73 -17.24 12.89
C PHE A 94 -1.10 -18.72 12.72
N GLY A 95 -0.89 -19.28 11.52
CA GLY A 95 -1.12 -20.70 11.23
C GLY A 95 -0.09 -21.60 11.92
N ASP A 96 1.17 -21.18 11.99
CA ASP A 96 2.23 -21.97 12.60
C ASP A 96 2.09 -22.07 14.12
N LYS A 97 1.76 -20.96 14.79
CA LYS A 97 1.38 -20.98 16.22
C LYS A 97 0.13 -21.80 16.50
N GLY A 98 -0.81 -21.86 15.56
CA GLY A 98 -1.99 -22.73 15.66
C GLY A 98 -1.61 -24.21 15.64
N ARG A 99 -0.65 -24.60 14.78
CA ARG A 99 -0.14 -25.97 14.69
C ARG A 99 0.63 -26.39 15.93
N GLU A 100 1.46 -25.50 16.50
CA GLU A 100 2.16 -25.76 17.77
C GLU A 100 1.17 -26.01 18.92
N ARG A 101 0.16 -25.15 19.09
CA ARG A 101 -0.85 -25.32 20.16
C ARG A 101 -1.63 -26.62 20.04
N ALA A 102 -2.01 -26.99 18.81
CA ALA A 102 -2.71 -28.25 18.55
C ALA A 102 -1.82 -29.49 18.81
N ALA A 103 -0.50 -29.38 18.62
CA ALA A 103 0.43 -30.45 18.94
C ALA A 103 0.58 -30.62 20.47
N VAL A 104 0.68 -29.52 21.21
CA VAL A 104 0.74 -29.52 22.69
C VAL A 104 -0.53 -30.13 23.28
N GLU A 105 -1.71 -29.70 22.81
CA GLU A 105 -3.01 -30.23 23.29
C GLU A 105 -3.20 -31.73 22.97
N ARG A 106 -2.55 -32.23 21.92
CA ARG A 106 -2.54 -33.68 21.59
C ARG A 106 -1.61 -34.47 22.49
N GLU A 107 -0.48 -33.90 22.90
CA GLU A 107 0.40 -34.55 23.87
C GLU A 107 -0.22 -34.58 25.26
N GLU A 108 -0.84 -33.48 25.70
CA GLU A 108 -1.54 -33.44 27.00
C GLU A 108 -2.64 -34.49 27.07
N ARG A 109 -3.51 -34.59 26.05
CA ARG A 109 -4.53 -35.65 25.99
C ARG A 109 -3.97 -37.06 25.98
N LYS A 110 -2.79 -37.29 25.39
CA LYS A 110 -2.14 -38.60 25.43
C LYS A 110 -1.64 -38.94 26.84
N ARG A 111 -1.10 -37.96 27.56
CA ARG A 111 -0.65 -38.13 28.95
C ARG A 111 -1.84 -38.40 29.88
N GLU A 112 -2.93 -37.66 29.71
CA GLU A 112 -4.17 -37.91 30.47
C GLU A 112 -4.75 -39.31 30.21
N MET A 113 -4.67 -39.82 28.97
CA MET A 113 -5.12 -41.18 28.66
C MET A 113 -4.16 -42.26 29.16
N GLU A 114 -2.86 -42.00 29.24
CA GLU A 114 -1.89 -42.92 29.85
C GLU A 114 -2.02 -42.97 31.37
N GLU A 115 -2.31 -41.83 32.02
CA GLU A 115 -2.57 -41.78 33.47
C GLU A 115 -3.89 -42.48 33.84
N ALA A 116 -4.96 -42.30 33.04
CA ALA A 116 -6.23 -43.00 33.24
C ALA A 116 -6.18 -44.52 32.97
N ALA A 117 -5.11 -45.00 32.32
CA ALA A 117 -4.89 -46.43 32.09
C ALA A 117 -3.99 -47.09 33.16
N GLN A 118 -3.41 -46.30 34.07
CA GLN A 118 -2.55 -46.77 35.17
C GLN A 118 -3.27 -46.86 36.53
N GLU A 119 -4.47 -46.27 36.67
CA GLU A 119 -5.42 -46.54 37.78
C GLU A 119 -6.32 -47.75 37.50
#